data_AF-A0A7X5YI94-F1
#
_entry.id   AF-A0A7X5YI94-F1
#
_cell.length_a   1.000
_cell.length_b   1.000
_cell.length_c   1.000
_cell.angle_alpha   90.00
_cell.angle_beta   90.00
_cell.angle_gamma   90.00
#
_symmetry.space_group_name_H-M   'P 1'
#
loop_
_entity.id
_entity.type
_entity.pdbx_description
1 polymer ?
#
loop_
_entity_poly.entity_id
_entity_poly.type
_entity_poly.pdbx_seq_one_letter_code
_entity_poly.pdbx_strand_id
1 'polypeptide(L)'
;MSLLLALLASSVITAAQAEPVASALTAFDIACLRVRGDREALAALAKAKGWDSVEGGSPPAGGWQVGYWIESGAVVRLSGYPASEDGLTPAQVICAVDGIETRPGWEQTVSALPVNGAALGEGARPDMSTYRIPPGMEVKVWDLADGSRIHASSFSARSYLELSINYPTGR
;
A
#
# COMPACT_ATOMS: atom_id res chain seq x y z
N MET A 1 -41.35 34.31 35.27
CA MET A 1 -41.32 34.20 33.80
C MET A 1 -39.89 34.45 33.36
N SER A 2 -39.32 33.51 32.59
CA SER A 2 -38.01 33.54 31.91
C SER A 2 -36.74 33.27 32.73
N LEU A 3 -36.42 31.97 32.80
CA LEU A 3 -35.08 31.38 32.82
C LEU A 3 -34.29 31.85 31.57
N LEU A 4 -33.00 32.17 31.71
CA LEU A 4 -32.05 32.04 30.60
C LEU A 4 -30.70 31.57 31.11
N LEU A 5 -30.46 30.27 30.95
CA LEU A 5 -29.14 29.64 30.89
C LEU A 5 -28.46 30.09 29.59
N ALA A 6 -27.21 30.51 29.66
CA ALA A 6 -26.32 30.55 28.51
C ALA A 6 -25.09 29.67 28.81
N LEU A 7 -25.18 28.40 28.42
CA LEU A 7 -24.01 27.54 28.22
C LEU A 7 -23.29 28.05 26.96
N LEU A 8 -22.11 28.65 27.11
CA LEU A 8 -21.19 28.79 25.99
C LEU A 8 -20.29 27.55 25.99
N ALA A 9 -20.58 26.69 25.02
CA ALA A 9 -19.87 25.45 24.75
C ALA A 9 -18.40 25.74 24.42
N SER A 10 -17.50 25.11 25.16
CA SER A 10 -16.08 25.00 24.83
C SER A 10 -15.94 24.29 23.48
N SER A 11 -15.58 25.03 22.43
CA SER A 11 -15.17 24.43 21.16
C SER A 11 -13.79 23.81 21.35
N VAL A 12 -13.75 22.51 21.66
CA VAL A 12 -12.53 21.72 21.54
C VAL A 12 -12.22 21.65 20.04
N ILE A 13 -11.17 22.34 19.62
CA ILE A 13 -10.58 22.18 18.30
C ILE A 13 -9.95 20.79 18.31
N THR A 14 -10.69 19.78 17.82
CA THR A 14 -10.09 18.51 17.42
C THR A 14 -9.19 18.81 16.23
N ALA A 15 -7.88 18.91 16.49
CA ALA A 15 -6.89 18.74 15.44
C ALA A 15 -7.16 17.39 14.80
N ALA A 16 -7.64 17.40 13.55
CA ALA A 16 -7.78 16.21 12.74
C ALA A 16 -6.38 15.60 12.62
N GLN A 17 -6.11 14.55 13.39
CA GLN A 17 -5.00 13.65 13.11
C GLN A 17 -5.26 13.17 11.69
N ALA A 18 -4.45 13.60 10.73
CA ALA A 18 -4.51 13.05 9.37
C ALA A 18 -4.41 11.54 9.52
N GLU A 19 -5.47 10.83 9.13
CA GLU A 19 -5.62 9.43 9.49
C GLU A 19 -4.44 8.61 8.93
N PRO A 20 -3.86 7.68 9.70
CA PRO A 20 -2.72 6.86 9.27
C PRO A 20 -2.91 6.20 7.89
N VAL A 21 -4.16 5.91 7.53
CA VAL A 21 -4.58 5.33 6.25
C VAL A 21 -4.35 6.28 5.07
N ALA A 22 -4.70 7.57 5.19
CA ALA A 22 -4.55 8.54 4.11
C ALA A 22 -3.07 8.78 3.75
N SER A 23 -2.21 8.80 4.77
CA SER A 23 -0.76 8.94 4.59
C SER A 23 -0.16 7.70 3.90
N ALA A 24 -0.56 6.49 4.31
CA ALA A 24 -0.08 5.26 3.67
C ALA A 24 -0.56 5.11 2.22
N LEU A 25 -1.79 5.49 1.92
CA LEU A 25 -2.32 5.53 0.55
C LEU A 25 -1.59 6.56 -0.32
N THR A 26 -1.30 7.73 0.24
CA THR A 26 -0.47 8.73 -0.44
C THR A 26 0.92 8.19 -0.73
N ALA A 27 1.53 7.48 0.24
CA ALA A 27 2.82 6.83 0.05
C ALA A 27 2.77 5.76 -1.05
N PHE A 28 1.71 4.94 -1.09
CA PHE A 28 1.53 3.95 -2.14
C PHE A 28 1.46 4.59 -3.54
N ASP A 29 0.70 5.68 -3.69
CA ASP A 29 0.66 6.44 -4.95
C ASP A 29 2.05 6.94 -5.35
N ILE A 30 2.72 7.70 -4.49
CA ILE A 30 3.98 8.33 -4.86
C ILE A 30 5.15 7.34 -4.99
N ALA A 31 5.20 6.29 -4.16
CA ALA A 31 6.34 5.38 -4.08
C ALA A 31 6.14 4.11 -4.90
N CYS A 32 4.91 3.63 -5.07
CA CYS A 32 4.64 2.41 -5.82
C CYS A 32 4.07 2.71 -7.23
N LEU A 33 3.10 3.62 -7.35
CA LEU A 33 2.48 3.89 -8.66
C LEU A 33 3.32 4.82 -9.55
N ARG A 34 4.02 5.80 -8.97
CA ARG A 34 4.79 6.80 -9.75
C ARG A 34 6.26 6.45 -9.97
N VAL A 35 6.94 5.93 -8.93
CA VAL A 35 8.36 5.52 -9.03
C VAL A 35 8.52 4.20 -9.79
N ARG A 36 7.49 3.34 -9.78
CA ARG A 36 7.39 2.14 -10.63
C ARG A 36 8.57 1.16 -10.52
N GLY A 37 9.00 0.89 -9.31
CA GLY A 37 10.02 -0.13 -9.03
C GLY A 37 11.46 0.31 -9.29
N ASP A 38 11.70 1.59 -9.57
CA ASP A 38 13.03 2.16 -9.61
C ASP A 38 13.57 2.36 -8.17
N ARG A 39 14.65 1.65 -7.84
CA ARG A 39 15.28 1.68 -6.52
C ARG A 39 15.91 3.02 -6.18
N GLU A 40 16.55 3.66 -7.16
CA GLU A 40 17.26 4.92 -6.96
C GLU A 40 16.27 6.07 -6.81
N ALA A 41 15.23 6.07 -7.65
CA ALA A 41 14.13 7.02 -7.51
C ALA A 41 13.38 6.84 -6.18
N LEU A 42 13.19 5.61 -5.69
CA LEU A 42 12.61 5.36 -4.38
C LEU A 42 13.49 5.89 -3.25
N ALA A 43 14.80 5.67 -3.32
CA ALA A 43 15.76 6.19 -2.33
C ALA A 43 15.78 7.73 -2.32
N ALA A 44 15.73 8.37 -3.50
CA ALA A 44 15.65 9.82 -3.63
C ALA A 44 14.34 10.37 -3.02
N LEU A 45 13.21 9.70 -3.28
CA LEU A 45 11.92 10.02 -2.68
C LEU A 45 11.96 9.91 -1.16
N ALA A 46 12.46 8.79 -0.62
CA ALA A 46 12.58 8.57 0.81
C ALA A 46 13.42 9.67 1.48
N LYS A 47 14.57 10.02 0.89
CA LYS A 47 15.39 11.13 1.35
C LYS A 47 14.65 12.47 1.34
N ALA A 48 13.92 12.76 0.26
CA ALA A 48 13.15 14.01 0.15
C ALA A 48 11.99 14.09 1.15
N LYS A 49 11.45 12.96 1.57
CA LYS A 49 10.38 12.84 2.56
C LYS A 49 10.88 12.66 4.00
N GLY A 50 12.19 12.50 4.20
CA GLY A 50 12.75 12.21 5.53
C GLY A 50 12.34 10.84 6.07
N TRP A 51 12.11 9.85 5.20
CA TRP A 51 11.77 8.49 5.60
C TRP A 51 13.02 7.73 6.04
N ASP A 52 12.91 7.05 7.18
CA ASP A 52 14.01 6.26 7.74
C ASP A 52 14.10 4.91 7.07
N SER A 53 15.31 4.47 6.72
CA SER A 53 15.51 3.13 6.16
C SER A 53 15.14 2.04 7.18
N VAL A 54 14.42 1.04 6.72
CA VAL A 54 14.19 -0.19 7.50
C VAL A 54 15.42 -1.07 7.35
N GLU A 55 16.21 -1.19 8.42
CA GLU A 55 17.21 -2.25 8.50
C GLU A 55 16.49 -3.58 8.75
N GLY A 56 16.44 -4.47 7.76
CA GLY A 56 16.12 -5.88 8.02
C GLY A 56 15.38 -6.65 6.94
N GLY A 57 15.88 -7.86 6.71
CA GLY A 57 15.34 -8.89 5.83
C GLY A 57 16.42 -9.38 4.87
N SER A 58 16.87 -10.63 5.01
CA SER A 58 17.62 -11.26 3.93
C SER A 58 16.75 -11.17 2.68
N PRO A 59 17.26 -10.64 1.56
CA PRO A 59 16.51 -10.72 0.33
C PRO A 59 16.18 -12.19 0.03
N PRO A 60 15.11 -12.46 -0.73
CA PRO A 60 14.90 -13.77 -1.33
C PRO A 60 16.21 -14.25 -1.97
N ALA A 61 16.50 -15.55 -1.98
CA ALA A 61 17.76 -16.06 -2.54
C ALA A 61 18.02 -15.49 -3.94
N GLY A 62 19.14 -14.77 -4.12
CA GLY A 62 19.51 -14.10 -5.38
C GLY A 62 18.75 -12.80 -5.71
N GLY A 63 17.88 -12.32 -4.82
CA GLY A 63 17.11 -11.07 -4.98
C GLY A 63 17.69 -9.87 -4.23
N TRP A 64 16.90 -8.82 -4.15
CA TRP A 64 17.20 -7.61 -3.36
C TRP A 64 15.93 -7.05 -2.72
N GLN A 65 16.11 -6.28 -1.64
CA GLN A 65 15.04 -5.58 -0.96
C GLN A 65 15.55 -4.23 -0.45
N VAL A 66 14.70 -3.21 -0.50
CA VAL A 66 14.87 -1.93 0.22
C VAL A 66 13.55 -1.58 0.90
N GLY A 67 13.59 -0.90 2.04
CA GLY A 67 12.39 -0.51 2.77
C GLY A 67 12.59 0.77 3.57
N TYR A 68 11.49 1.50 3.80
CA TYR A 68 11.49 2.78 4.50
C TYR A 68 10.25 2.93 5.39
N TRP A 69 10.43 3.38 6.63
CA TRP A 69 9.35 3.80 7.52
C TRP A 69 8.82 5.16 7.08
N ILE A 70 7.50 5.29 6.99
CA ILE A 70 6.84 6.58 6.73
C ILE A 70 6.22 7.15 8.01
N GLU A 71 5.85 8.43 7.98
CA GLU A 71 5.32 9.16 9.16
C GLU A 71 4.12 8.50 9.84
N SER A 72 3.30 7.74 9.09
CA SER A 72 2.15 7.01 9.66
C SER A 72 2.51 5.73 10.40
N GLY A 73 3.80 5.33 10.41
CA GLY A 73 4.25 4.05 10.94
C GLY A 73 4.08 2.88 9.97
N ALA A 74 3.62 3.14 8.74
CA ALA A 74 3.63 2.14 7.66
C ALA A 74 5.04 1.95 7.08
N VAL A 75 5.28 0.83 6.41
CA VAL A 75 6.52 0.58 5.66
C VAL A 75 6.23 0.60 4.18
N VAL A 76 7.00 1.39 3.43
CA VAL A 76 7.13 1.23 1.98
C VAL A 76 8.29 0.28 1.72
N ARG A 77 8.05 -0.81 0.99
CA ARG A 77 9.05 -1.83 0.67
C ARG A 77 9.06 -2.12 -0.82
N LEU A 78 10.26 -2.23 -1.38
CA LEU A 78 10.48 -2.60 -2.76
C LEU A 78 11.41 -3.80 -2.83
N SER A 79 10.93 -4.87 -3.47
CA SER A 79 11.63 -6.14 -3.59
C SER A 79 11.81 -6.52 -5.05
N GLY A 80 12.98 -7.07 -5.38
CA GLY A 80 13.29 -7.66 -6.67
C GLY A 80 13.64 -9.14 -6.54
N TYR A 81 12.96 -9.96 -7.33
CA TYR A 81 13.15 -11.40 -7.41
C TYR A 81 13.73 -11.74 -8.78
N PRO A 82 14.83 -12.51 -8.86
CA PRO A 82 15.31 -13.00 -10.14
C PRO A 82 14.33 -14.00 -10.74
N ALA A 83 14.42 -14.24 -12.05
CA ALA A 83 13.74 -15.37 -12.66
C ALA A 83 14.26 -16.68 -12.05
N SER A 84 13.39 -17.70 -11.95
CA SER A 84 13.83 -19.02 -11.50
C SER A 84 14.76 -19.67 -12.53
N GLU A 85 15.70 -20.49 -12.06
CA GLU A 85 16.67 -21.17 -12.93
C GLU A 85 16.00 -22.09 -13.98
N ASP A 86 14.82 -22.62 -13.67
CA ASP A 86 14.02 -23.45 -14.57
C ASP A 86 13.26 -22.65 -15.66
N GLY A 87 13.31 -21.31 -15.62
CA GLY A 87 12.63 -20.41 -16.55
C GLY A 87 11.11 -20.39 -16.43
N LEU A 88 10.52 -21.04 -15.41
CA LEU A 88 9.07 -21.10 -15.22
C LEU A 88 8.51 -19.87 -14.51
N THR A 89 9.30 -19.27 -13.61
CA THR A 89 8.94 -18.04 -12.88
C THR A 89 9.73 -16.87 -13.45
N PRO A 90 9.09 -15.88 -14.08
CA PRO A 90 9.79 -14.69 -14.55
C PRO A 90 10.35 -13.88 -13.37
N ALA A 91 11.31 -13.00 -13.63
CA ALA A 91 11.76 -12.02 -12.65
C ALA A 91 10.55 -11.19 -12.17
N GLN A 92 10.59 -10.67 -10.94
CA GLN A 92 9.49 -9.85 -10.41
C GLN A 92 10.05 -8.66 -9.66
N VAL A 93 9.40 -7.52 -9.80
CA VAL A 93 9.60 -6.36 -8.93
C VAL A 93 8.26 -6.04 -8.29
N ILE A 94 8.26 -5.91 -6.96
CA ILE A 94 7.05 -5.71 -6.17
C ILE A 94 7.29 -4.54 -5.22
N CYS A 95 6.40 -3.54 -5.28
CA CYS A 95 6.34 -2.48 -4.28
C CYS A 95 5.14 -2.72 -3.38
N ALA A 96 5.35 -2.67 -2.06
CA ALA A 96 4.30 -2.84 -1.07
C ALA A 96 4.32 -1.68 -0.08
N VAL A 97 3.14 -1.27 0.37
CA VAL A 97 2.94 -0.43 1.55
C VAL A 97 2.15 -1.24 2.56
N ASP A 98 2.80 -1.54 3.68
CA ASP A 98 2.25 -2.32 4.77
C ASP A 98 2.09 -1.49 6.07
N GLY A 99 1.33 -2.02 7.02
CA GLY A 99 1.05 -1.35 8.29
C GLY A 99 -0.16 -0.41 8.24
N ILE A 100 -1.04 -0.58 7.24
CA ILE A 100 -2.25 0.23 7.10
C ILE A 100 -3.32 -0.36 8.02
N GLU A 101 -3.83 0.42 8.97
CA GLU A 101 -4.96 -0.02 9.79
C GLU A 101 -6.23 -0.17 8.93
N THR A 102 -6.81 -1.36 8.89
CA THR A 102 -8.07 -1.61 8.17
C THR A 102 -9.25 -1.07 8.96
N ARG A 103 -10.10 -0.27 8.32
CA ARG A 103 -11.40 0.18 8.84
C ARG A 103 -12.53 -0.24 7.90
N PRO A 104 -13.78 -0.34 8.40
CA PRO A 104 -14.94 -0.52 7.52
C PRO A 104 -14.93 0.54 6.40
N GLY A 105 -15.11 0.12 5.15
CA GLY A 105 -15.07 1.01 3.99
C GLY A 105 -13.70 1.22 3.36
N TRP A 106 -12.69 0.44 3.76
CA TRP A 106 -11.36 0.49 3.15
C TRP A 106 -11.40 0.22 1.64
N GLU A 107 -12.34 -0.62 1.18
CA GLU A 107 -12.50 -0.97 -0.23
C GLU A 107 -12.81 0.25 -1.09
N GLN A 108 -13.73 1.12 -0.63
CA GLN A 108 -14.08 2.35 -1.33
C GLN A 108 -12.89 3.31 -1.35
N THR A 109 -12.12 3.34 -0.27
CA THR A 109 -10.93 4.19 -0.16
C THR A 109 -9.86 3.76 -1.17
N VAL A 110 -9.60 2.45 -1.29
CA VAL A 110 -8.67 1.91 -2.30
C VAL A 110 -9.22 2.12 -3.72
N SER A 111 -10.51 1.89 -3.93
CA SER A 111 -11.16 2.06 -5.24
C SER A 111 -11.11 3.52 -5.75
N ALA A 112 -10.97 4.49 -4.84
CA ALA A 112 -10.83 5.91 -5.15
C ALA A 112 -9.40 6.34 -5.49
N LEU A 113 -8.39 5.46 -5.35
CA LEU A 113 -7.01 5.82 -5.67
C LEU A 113 -6.88 6.21 -7.15
N PRO A 114 -6.27 7.38 -7.45
CA PRO A 114 -6.08 7.82 -8.82
C PRO A 114 -4.91 7.09 -9.48
N VAL A 115 -5.18 6.39 -10.58
CA VAL A 115 -4.17 5.79 -11.47
C VAL A 115 -4.37 6.36 -12.86
N ASN A 116 -3.33 6.98 -13.42
CA ASN A 116 -3.35 7.61 -14.75
C ASN A 116 -4.50 8.62 -14.93
N GLY A 117 -4.85 9.36 -13.88
CA GLY A 117 -5.88 10.40 -13.91
C GLY A 117 -7.32 9.89 -13.74
N ALA A 118 -7.54 8.59 -13.53
CA ALA A 118 -8.84 8.00 -13.22
C ALA A 118 -8.80 7.22 -11.91
N ALA A 119 -9.94 7.09 -11.22
CA ALA A 119 -10.04 6.21 -10.06
C ALA A 119 -9.86 4.74 -10.48
N LEU A 120 -9.24 3.93 -9.61
CA LEU A 120 -9.06 2.49 -9.82
C LEU A 120 -10.39 1.75 -10.11
N GLY A 121 -11.48 2.19 -9.47
CA GLY A 121 -12.76 1.51 -9.54
C GLY A 121 -12.81 0.25 -8.68
N GLU A 122 -13.87 -0.54 -8.84
CA GLU A 122 -14.09 -1.73 -8.02
C GLU A 122 -13.06 -2.83 -8.31
N GLY A 123 -12.43 -3.35 -7.24
CA GLY A 123 -11.50 -4.46 -7.33
C GLY A 123 -12.20 -5.80 -7.55
N ALA A 124 -11.58 -6.65 -8.36
CA ALA A 124 -12.03 -8.01 -8.59
C ALA A 124 -11.56 -8.94 -7.46
N ARG A 125 -12.29 -10.05 -7.26
CA ARG A 125 -11.74 -11.17 -6.50
C ARG A 125 -10.73 -11.91 -7.39
N PRO A 126 -9.55 -12.29 -6.85
CA PRO A 126 -8.58 -13.05 -7.63
C PRO A 126 -9.11 -14.45 -7.98
N ASP A 127 -8.57 -15.02 -9.06
CA ASP A 127 -8.83 -16.41 -9.43
C ASP A 127 -8.18 -17.36 -8.41
N MET A 128 -9.03 -18.06 -7.65
CA MET A 128 -8.61 -18.99 -6.60
C MET A 128 -7.89 -20.25 -7.12
N SER A 129 -7.90 -20.50 -8.45
CA SER A 129 -7.08 -21.57 -9.05
C SER A 129 -5.58 -21.23 -9.04
N THR A 130 -5.25 -19.94 -8.99
CA THR A 130 -3.87 -19.43 -9.00
C THR A 130 -3.45 -18.80 -7.68
N TYR A 131 -4.41 -18.40 -6.83
CA TYR A 131 -4.16 -17.82 -5.52
C TYR A 131 -4.43 -18.81 -4.40
N ARG A 132 -3.48 -18.89 -3.46
CA ARG A 132 -3.70 -19.52 -2.15
C ARG A 132 -3.87 -18.42 -1.10
N ILE A 133 -5.11 -18.14 -0.73
CA ILE A 133 -5.45 -17.13 0.27
C ILE A 133 -5.58 -17.80 1.64
N PRO A 134 -4.80 -17.40 2.66
CA PRO A 134 -4.95 -17.88 4.02
C PRO A 134 -6.37 -17.61 4.58
N PRO A 135 -6.87 -18.46 5.51
CA PRO A 135 -8.11 -18.17 6.21
C PRO A 135 -8.07 -16.82 6.93
N GLY A 136 -9.16 -16.05 6.84
CA GLY A 136 -9.27 -14.73 7.48
C GLY A 136 -8.56 -13.58 6.75
N MET A 137 -8.07 -13.85 5.53
CA MET A 137 -7.54 -12.84 4.61
C MET A 137 -8.55 -12.62 3.47
N GLU A 138 -8.83 -11.36 3.16
CA GLU A 138 -9.53 -10.94 1.96
C GLU A 138 -8.53 -10.31 0.99
N VAL A 139 -8.64 -10.65 -0.30
CA VAL A 139 -7.80 -10.07 -1.34
C VAL A 139 -8.68 -9.51 -2.46
N LYS A 140 -8.36 -8.29 -2.87
CA LYS A 140 -8.87 -7.69 -4.12
C LYS A 140 -7.72 -7.39 -5.06
N VAL A 141 -7.99 -7.49 -6.37
CA VAL A 141 -6.99 -7.27 -7.41
C VAL A 141 -7.49 -6.31 -8.48
N TRP A 142 -6.57 -5.54 -9.05
CA TRP A 142 -6.79 -4.66 -10.19
C TRP A 142 -5.69 -4.90 -11.22
N ASP A 143 -6.08 -5.21 -12.45
CA ASP A 143 -5.18 -5.29 -13.59
C ASP A 143 -5.09 -3.91 -14.26
N LEU A 144 -3.87 -3.38 -14.39
CA LEU A 144 -3.62 -2.10 -15.03
C LEU A 144 -3.30 -2.28 -16.52
N ALA A 145 -3.57 -1.24 -17.31
CA ALA A 145 -3.36 -1.25 -18.76
C ALA A 145 -1.90 -1.51 -19.18
N ASP A 146 -0.95 -1.20 -18.31
CA ASP A 146 0.48 -1.41 -18.56
C ASP A 146 0.98 -2.82 -18.17
N GLY A 147 0.07 -3.70 -17.72
CA GLY A 147 0.37 -5.07 -17.29
C GLY A 147 0.75 -5.20 -15.82
N SER A 148 0.82 -4.10 -15.06
CA SER A 148 1.01 -4.15 -13.61
C SER A 148 -0.28 -4.63 -12.93
N ARG A 149 -0.14 -5.27 -11.77
CA ARG A 149 -1.27 -5.74 -10.98
C ARG A 149 -1.18 -5.23 -9.56
N ILE A 150 -2.24 -4.56 -9.10
CA ILE A 150 -2.38 -4.12 -7.71
C ILE A 150 -3.10 -5.19 -6.91
N HIS A 151 -2.64 -5.41 -5.68
CA HIS A 151 -3.28 -6.25 -4.67
C HIS A 151 -3.62 -5.42 -3.45
N ALA A 152 -4.82 -5.62 -2.91
CA ALA A 152 -5.20 -5.14 -1.60
C ALA A 152 -5.54 -6.33 -0.71
N SER A 153 -4.71 -6.55 0.31
CA SER A 153 -4.69 -7.72 1.18
C SER A 153 -5.11 -7.32 2.58
N SER A 154 -6.35 -7.62 2.97
CA SER A 154 -6.91 -7.28 4.27
C SER A 154 -6.93 -8.50 5.19
N PHE A 155 -6.44 -8.33 6.42
CA PHE A 155 -6.38 -9.37 7.46
C PHE A 155 -7.27 -8.96 8.62
N SER A 156 -8.48 -9.53 8.68
CA SER A 156 -9.52 -9.09 9.61
C SER A 156 -9.13 -9.27 11.08
N ALA A 157 -8.38 -10.34 11.40
CA ALA A 157 -7.94 -10.64 12.76
C ALA A 157 -6.93 -9.64 13.33
N ARG A 158 -6.28 -8.85 12.47
CA ARG A 158 -5.23 -7.88 12.85
C ARG A 158 -5.59 -6.44 12.52
N SER A 159 -6.78 -6.20 11.96
CA SER A 159 -7.20 -4.90 11.41
C SER A 159 -6.10 -4.29 10.54
N TYR A 160 -5.55 -5.08 9.62
CA TYR A 160 -4.37 -4.73 8.85
C TYR A 160 -4.61 -4.90 7.35
N LEU A 161 -4.18 -3.91 6.57
CA LEU A 161 -4.24 -3.86 5.13
C LEU A 161 -2.82 -3.68 4.59
N GLU A 162 -2.51 -4.46 3.57
CA GLU A 162 -1.33 -4.26 2.73
C GLU A 162 -1.80 -3.92 1.31
N LEU A 163 -1.21 -2.88 0.74
CA LEU A 163 -1.33 -2.58 -0.68
C LEU A 163 -0.02 -2.91 -1.37
N SER A 164 -0.08 -3.67 -2.44
CA SER A 164 1.10 -3.98 -3.25
C SER A 164 0.81 -3.86 -4.74
N ILE A 165 1.86 -3.66 -5.52
CA ILE A 165 1.83 -3.68 -6.97
C ILE A 165 2.98 -4.53 -7.49
N ASN A 166 2.64 -5.47 -8.36
CA ASN A 166 3.60 -6.27 -9.12
C ASN A 166 3.80 -5.61 -10.48
N TYR A 167 5.05 -5.26 -10.82
CA TYR A 167 5.38 -4.67 -12.11
C TYR A 167 5.72 -5.76 -13.15
N PRO A 168 5.34 -5.56 -14.41
CA PRO A 168 5.82 -6.40 -15.50
C PRO A 168 7.29 -6.10 -15.76
N THR A 169 8.14 -7.12 -15.62
CA THR A 169 9.60 -7.02 -15.74
C THR A 169 10.15 -7.57 -17.06
N GLY A 170 9.27 -8.14 -17.90
CA GLY A 170 9.69 -8.93 -19.07
C GLY A 170 10.19 -10.33 -18.68
N ARG A 171 10.44 -11.18 -19.69
CA ARG A 171 11.15 -12.45 -19.54
C ARG A 171 12.61 -12.27 -19.90
#